data_AF-A0A3D2XAV1-F1
#
_entry.id   AF-A0A3D2XAV1-F1
#
_cell.length_a   1.000
_cell.length_b   1.000
_cell.length_c   1.000
_cell.angle_alpha   90.00
_cell.angle_beta   90.00
_cell.angle_gamma   90.00
#
_symmetry.space_group_name_H-M   'P 1'
#
loop_
_entity.id
_entity.type
_entity.pdbx_description
1 polymer ?
#
loop_
_entity_poly.entity_id
_entity_poly.type
_entity_poly.pdbx_seq_one_letter_code
_entity_poly.pdbx_strand_id
1 'polypeptide(L)'
;RHLLIWDQGEVVELTPPHDILGRVIGEYLPEENKLKEMMEKSFDILNNHPINMERQKKGLNKANSIWFWGAGTKPALSSFEEKTGKRGVMISAVDLLKGIAVGAGMKVIEVPGADGTLHTNYEGKAMAAVEALSKDGYDFAYVHVEAPDEMGHQGNLENKMKAIEALDDRVI
;
A
#
# COMPACT_ATOMS: atom_id res chain seq x y z
N ARG A 1 -1.09 -6.56 6.24
CA ARG A 1 -0.37 -6.64 4.94
C ARG A 1 0.85 -7.53 5.16
N HIS A 2 1.21 -8.36 4.18
CA HIS A 2 2.32 -9.31 4.29
C HIS A 2 3.28 -9.10 3.13
N LEU A 3 4.57 -9.27 3.38
CA LEU A 3 5.63 -9.18 2.39
C LEU A 3 6.57 -10.38 2.58
N LEU A 4 7.06 -10.94 1.47
CA LEU A 4 8.17 -11.89 1.48
C LEU A 4 9.45 -11.14 1.13
N ILE A 5 10.48 -11.28 1.97
CA ILE A 5 11.83 -10.83 1.64
C ILE A 5 12.61 -12.07 1.21
N TRP A 6 13.08 -12.07 -0.04
CA TRP A 6 13.83 -13.18 -0.60
C TRP A 6 15.30 -12.77 -0.80
N ASP A 7 16.16 -13.20 0.12
CA ASP A 7 17.60 -12.99 -0.01
C ASP A 7 18.16 -13.78 -1.20
N GLN A 8 18.99 -13.12 -2.00
CA GLN A 8 19.53 -13.63 -3.27
C GLN A 8 18.43 -14.18 -4.21
N GLY A 9 17.21 -13.66 -4.11
CA GLY A 9 16.11 -13.99 -5.01
C GLY A 9 16.24 -13.29 -6.35
N GLU A 10 15.41 -13.70 -7.29
CA GLU A 10 15.27 -13.06 -8.59
C GLU A 10 13.85 -12.50 -8.76
N VAL A 11 13.72 -11.50 -9.65
CA VAL A 11 12.41 -10.97 -10.00
C VAL A 11 11.79 -11.93 -11.00
N VAL A 12 10.69 -12.55 -10.59
CA VAL A 12 9.92 -13.48 -11.41
C VAL A 12 8.57 -12.87 -11.77
N GLU A 13 8.03 -13.28 -12.90
CA GLU A 13 6.68 -12.90 -13.29
C GLU A 13 5.66 -13.58 -12.38
N LEU A 14 4.73 -12.79 -11.84
CA LEU A 14 3.69 -13.25 -10.93
C LEU A 14 2.37 -12.59 -11.30
N THR A 15 1.29 -13.36 -11.26
CA THR A 15 -0.04 -12.87 -11.64
C THR A 15 -0.67 -12.08 -10.47
N PRO A 16 -1.09 -10.82 -10.65
CA PRO A 16 -1.85 -10.11 -9.63
C PRO A 16 -3.21 -10.78 -9.37
N PRO A 17 -3.63 -10.95 -8.11
CA PRO A 17 -4.86 -11.67 -7.79
C PRO A 17 -6.12 -10.94 -8.27
N HIS A 18 -6.06 -9.61 -8.44
CA HIS A 18 -7.19 -8.82 -8.94
C HIS A 18 -7.49 -9.06 -10.43
N ASP A 19 -6.54 -9.58 -11.19
CA ASP A 19 -6.73 -9.89 -12.62
C ASP A 19 -7.46 -11.22 -12.85
N ILE A 20 -7.50 -12.08 -11.82
CA ILE A 20 -8.00 -13.47 -11.91
C ILE A 20 -9.09 -13.79 -10.89
N LEU A 21 -9.81 -12.78 -10.41
CA LEU A 21 -10.91 -12.96 -9.46
C LEU A 21 -11.94 -13.97 -9.99
N GLY A 22 -12.26 -14.97 -9.16
CA GLY A 22 -13.22 -16.03 -9.48
C GLY A 22 -12.69 -17.14 -10.39
N ARG A 23 -11.43 -17.09 -10.84
CA ARG A 23 -10.82 -18.13 -11.67
C ARG A 23 -10.15 -19.21 -10.82
N VAL A 24 -9.94 -20.39 -11.43
CA VAL A 24 -9.16 -21.48 -10.83
C VAL A 24 -7.68 -21.11 -10.91
N ILE A 25 -6.96 -21.23 -9.80
CA ILE A 25 -5.60 -20.71 -9.67
C ILE A 25 -4.52 -21.48 -10.44
N GLY A 26 -4.78 -22.73 -10.85
CA GLY A 26 -3.75 -23.67 -11.31
C GLY A 26 -2.95 -23.16 -12.52
N GLU A 27 -3.60 -22.44 -13.43
CA GLU A 27 -2.97 -21.84 -14.62
C GLU A 27 -2.13 -20.59 -14.30
N TYR A 28 -2.24 -20.06 -13.08
CA TYR A 28 -1.62 -18.80 -12.64
C TYR A 28 -0.61 -19.01 -11.51
N LEU A 29 -0.29 -20.25 -11.17
CA LEU A 29 0.76 -20.55 -10.18
C LEU A 29 2.13 -20.10 -10.73
N PRO A 30 3.04 -19.62 -9.85
CA PRO A 30 4.38 -19.24 -10.28
C PRO A 30 5.14 -20.42 -10.94
N GLU A 31 5.91 -20.13 -11.98
CA GLU A 31 6.86 -21.10 -12.56
C GLU A 31 8.04 -21.37 -11.60
N GLU A 32 8.40 -20.38 -10.78
CA GLU A 32 9.44 -20.51 -9.77
C GLU A 32 9.04 -21.51 -8.68
N ASN A 33 9.73 -22.66 -8.67
CA ASN A 33 9.40 -23.81 -7.84
C ASN A 33 9.36 -23.48 -6.35
N LYS A 34 10.27 -22.64 -5.84
CA LYS A 34 10.28 -22.29 -4.41
C LYS A 34 9.02 -21.55 -3.99
N LEU A 35 8.57 -20.59 -4.81
CA LEU A 35 7.36 -19.82 -4.54
C LEU A 35 6.11 -20.68 -4.68
N LYS A 36 6.05 -21.54 -5.70
CA LYS A 36 4.97 -22.50 -5.89
C LYS A 36 4.85 -23.45 -4.69
N GLU A 37 5.95 -24.04 -4.26
CA GLU A 37 5.99 -24.96 -3.10
C GLU A 37 5.54 -24.24 -1.82
N MET A 38 5.95 -22.98 -1.63
CA MET A 38 5.48 -22.16 -0.50
C MET A 38 3.96 -21.92 -0.54
N MET A 39 3.38 -21.67 -1.72
CA MET A 39 1.93 -21.51 -1.87
C MET A 39 1.18 -22.81 -1.55
N GLU A 40 1.65 -23.95 -2.07
CA GLU A 40 1.08 -25.27 -1.79
C GLU A 40 1.14 -25.61 -0.30
N LYS A 41 2.31 -25.48 0.32
CA LYS A 41 2.48 -25.73 1.77
C LYS A 41 1.68 -24.77 2.63
N SER A 42 1.56 -23.51 2.22
CA SER A 42 0.72 -22.55 2.94
C SER A 42 -0.74 -22.98 2.94
N PHE A 43 -1.20 -23.64 1.87
CA PHE A 43 -2.55 -24.16 1.80
C PHE A 43 -2.79 -25.28 2.81
N ASP A 44 -1.87 -26.26 2.86
CA ASP A 44 -1.96 -27.37 3.79
C ASP A 44 -2.04 -26.90 5.25
N ILE A 45 -1.28 -25.85 5.59
CA ILE A 45 -1.25 -25.25 6.92
C ILE A 45 -2.51 -24.40 7.17
N LEU A 46 -2.81 -23.45 6.28
CA LEU A 46 -3.80 -22.41 6.54
C LEU A 46 -5.23 -22.93 6.37
N ASN A 47 -5.49 -23.86 5.46
CA ASN A 47 -6.84 -24.33 5.17
C ASN A 47 -7.51 -25.01 6.39
N ASN A 48 -6.71 -25.63 7.25
CA ASN A 48 -7.16 -26.29 8.48
C ASN A 48 -6.84 -25.50 9.76
N HIS A 49 -6.25 -24.31 9.62
CA HIS A 49 -5.90 -23.47 10.78
C HIS A 49 -7.16 -23.13 11.59
N PRO A 50 -7.11 -23.14 12.94
CA PRO A 50 -8.30 -22.92 13.79
C PRO A 50 -9.10 -21.66 13.44
N ILE A 51 -8.41 -20.56 13.11
CA ILE A 51 -9.04 -19.31 12.66
C ILE A 51 -9.85 -19.53 11.38
N ASN A 52 -9.31 -20.26 10.39
CA ASN A 52 -10.01 -20.54 9.15
C ASN A 52 -11.17 -21.53 9.33
N MET A 53 -11.05 -22.47 10.26
CA MET A 53 -12.17 -23.34 10.65
C MET A 53 -13.30 -22.53 11.32
N GLU A 54 -12.97 -21.55 12.15
CA GLU A 54 -13.96 -20.64 12.74
C GLU A 54 -14.62 -19.74 11.69
N ARG A 55 -13.85 -19.18 10.75
CA ARG A 55 -14.38 -18.41 9.62
C ARG A 55 -15.40 -19.22 8.82
N GLN A 56 -15.07 -20.48 8.51
CA GLN A 56 -15.98 -21.38 7.81
C GLN A 56 -17.27 -21.64 8.59
N LYS A 57 -17.19 -21.86 9.92
CA LYS A 57 -18.38 -22.03 10.78
C LYS A 57 -19.30 -20.80 10.76
N LYS A 58 -18.75 -19.60 10.51
CA LYS A 58 -19.49 -18.34 10.36
C LYS A 58 -19.96 -18.08 8.92
N GLY A 59 -19.77 -19.02 7.99
CA GLY A 59 -20.11 -18.84 6.58
C GLY A 59 -19.17 -17.90 5.81
N LEU A 60 -17.99 -17.57 6.37
CA LEU A 60 -17.00 -16.72 5.73
C LEU A 60 -15.99 -17.56 4.93
N ASN A 61 -15.47 -16.98 3.84
CA ASN A 61 -14.37 -17.59 3.08
C ASN A 61 -13.12 -17.75 3.94
N LYS A 62 -12.43 -18.89 3.83
CA LYS A 62 -11.14 -19.10 4.46
C LYS A 62 -10.06 -18.25 3.77
N ALA A 63 -9.15 -17.68 4.55
CA ALA A 63 -7.88 -17.15 4.06
C ALA A 63 -6.86 -18.31 4.06
N ASN A 64 -7.02 -19.22 3.11
CA ASN A 64 -6.44 -20.57 3.17
C ASN A 64 -5.16 -20.75 2.36
N SER A 65 -4.56 -19.72 1.78
CA SER A 65 -3.27 -19.82 1.10
C SER A 65 -2.65 -18.43 0.99
N ILE A 66 -1.34 -18.36 0.80
CA ILE A 66 -0.64 -17.13 0.42
C ILE A 66 -0.65 -16.99 -1.11
N TRP A 67 -0.66 -15.76 -1.61
CA TRP A 67 -0.56 -15.46 -3.03
C TRP A 67 0.58 -14.48 -3.26
N PHE A 68 1.63 -14.90 -3.97
CA PHE A 68 2.75 -14.02 -4.30
C PHE A 68 2.42 -13.23 -5.56
N TRP A 69 2.64 -11.92 -5.50
CA TRP A 69 2.49 -11.01 -6.63
C TRP A 69 3.29 -9.73 -6.36
N GLY A 70 3.55 -8.95 -7.40
CA GLY A 70 4.29 -7.69 -7.27
C GLY A 70 5.76 -7.89 -6.90
N ALA A 71 6.43 -8.88 -7.51
CA ALA A 71 7.86 -9.07 -7.32
C ALA A 71 8.64 -7.82 -7.73
N GLY A 72 9.64 -7.45 -6.93
CA GLY A 72 10.47 -6.28 -7.19
C GLY A 72 11.72 -6.30 -6.32
N THR A 73 12.74 -5.58 -6.77
CA THR A 73 13.95 -5.31 -5.99
C THR A 73 13.82 -3.97 -5.27
N LYS A 74 14.67 -3.76 -4.25
CA LYS A 74 14.80 -2.43 -3.65
C LYS A 74 15.30 -1.45 -4.72
N PRO A 75 14.51 -0.42 -5.10
CA PRO A 75 14.94 0.52 -6.12
C PRO A 75 16.11 1.36 -5.61
N ALA A 76 17.10 1.61 -6.47
CA ALA A 76 18.13 2.59 -6.24
C ALA A 76 17.60 3.98 -6.63
N LEU A 77 16.93 4.64 -5.68
CA LEU A 77 16.42 5.99 -5.88
C LEU A 77 17.51 7.02 -5.55
N SER A 78 17.64 8.05 -6.37
CA SER A 78 18.51 9.20 -6.07
C SER A 78 17.97 9.98 -4.88
N SER A 79 18.87 10.54 -4.07
CA SER A 79 18.48 11.46 -3.00
C SER A 79 17.74 12.67 -3.55
N PHE A 80 16.60 12.99 -2.96
CA PHE A 80 15.82 14.17 -3.28
C PHE A 80 16.65 15.44 -3.03
N GLU A 81 17.36 15.49 -1.90
CA GLU A 81 18.17 16.64 -1.50
C GLU A 81 19.39 16.82 -2.41
N GLU A 82 20.10 15.75 -2.78
CA GLU A 82 21.24 15.85 -3.71
C GLU A 82 20.80 16.35 -5.09
N LYS A 83 19.62 15.92 -5.55
CA LYS A 83 19.10 16.26 -6.87
C LYS A 83 18.53 17.69 -6.94
N THR A 84 17.93 18.16 -5.85
CA THR A 84 17.15 19.42 -5.86
C THR A 84 17.77 20.53 -5.02
N GLY A 85 18.70 20.20 -4.12
CA GLY A 85 19.21 21.10 -3.09
C GLY A 85 18.19 21.45 -2.00
N LYS A 86 17.09 20.70 -1.90
CA LYS A 86 15.93 20.98 -1.02
C LYS A 86 15.66 19.82 -0.08
N ARG A 87 15.25 20.12 1.15
CA ARG A 87 14.80 19.12 2.13
C ARG A 87 13.31 18.87 1.96
N GLY A 88 12.93 17.63 1.71
CA GLY A 88 11.55 17.22 1.42
C GLY A 88 10.89 16.38 2.52
N VAL A 89 9.58 16.56 2.70
CA VAL A 89 8.72 15.68 3.51
C VAL A 89 7.63 15.00 2.69
N MET A 90 7.26 13.79 3.08
CA MET A 90 6.15 13.00 2.54
C MET A 90 5.08 12.80 3.63
N ILE A 91 3.85 13.20 3.34
CA ILE A 91 2.69 13.02 4.21
C ILE A 91 1.67 12.18 3.45
N SER A 92 1.58 10.90 3.78
CA SER A 92 0.71 9.95 3.08
C SER A 92 0.20 8.86 4.00
N ALA A 93 -0.97 8.30 3.69
CA ALA A 93 -1.47 7.08 4.31
C ALA A 93 -0.97 5.81 3.58
N VAL A 94 -0.40 5.95 2.38
CA VAL A 94 -0.10 4.84 1.47
C VAL A 94 1.37 4.42 1.60
N ASP A 95 1.60 3.17 1.99
CA ASP A 95 2.93 2.59 2.22
C ASP A 95 3.86 2.70 1.00
N LEU A 96 3.33 2.57 -0.22
CA LEU A 96 4.12 2.70 -1.45
C LEU A 96 4.81 4.07 -1.53
N LEU A 97 4.06 5.16 -1.30
CA LEU A 97 4.61 6.51 -1.36
C LEU A 97 5.57 6.79 -0.21
N LYS A 98 5.30 6.24 0.98
CA LYS A 98 6.24 6.29 2.12
C LYS A 98 7.55 5.59 1.77
N GLY A 99 7.48 4.42 1.13
CA GLY A 99 8.64 3.66 0.66
C GLY A 99 9.48 4.44 -0.35
N ILE A 100 8.84 5.09 -1.33
CA ILE A 100 9.51 5.96 -2.30
C ILE A 100 10.21 7.13 -1.59
N ALA A 101 9.53 7.78 -0.64
CA ALA A 101 10.11 8.87 0.14
C ALA A 101 11.34 8.44 0.93
N VAL A 102 11.27 7.30 1.64
CA VAL A 102 12.42 6.72 2.35
C VAL A 102 13.56 6.40 1.40
N GLY A 103 13.27 5.78 0.24
CA GLY A 103 14.28 5.47 -0.76
C GLY A 103 14.94 6.73 -1.36
N ALA A 104 14.20 7.83 -1.48
CA ALA A 104 14.70 9.13 -1.94
C ALA A 104 15.26 10.02 -0.81
N GLY A 105 15.36 9.52 0.43
CA GLY A 105 15.89 10.29 1.56
C GLY A 105 14.98 11.42 2.08
N MET A 106 13.70 11.42 1.72
CA MET A 106 12.71 12.36 2.27
C MET A 106 12.21 11.89 3.64
N LYS A 107 11.88 12.82 4.54
CA LYS A 107 11.26 12.48 5.83
C LYS A 107 9.79 12.11 5.62
N VAL A 108 9.37 10.96 6.13
CA VAL A 108 7.95 10.61 6.22
C VAL A 108 7.37 11.18 7.51
N ILE A 109 6.24 11.89 7.42
CA ILE A 109 5.49 12.35 8.58
C ILE A 109 4.22 11.50 8.71
N GLU A 110 4.10 10.81 9.84
CA GLU A 110 2.92 10.03 10.20
C GLU A 110 1.89 10.95 10.86
N VAL A 111 0.67 10.97 10.30
CA VAL A 111 -0.43 11.77 10.82
C VAL A 111 -1.46 10.84 11.45
N PRO A 112 -1.74 10.95 12.76
CA PRO A 112 -2.78 10.15 13.40
C PRO A 112 -4.14 10.30 12.70
N GLY A 113 -4.78 9.17 12.39
CA GLY A 113 -6.05 9.14 11.66
C GLY A 113 -5.94 9.38 10.15
N ALA A 114 -4.73 9.50 9.58
CA ALA A 114 -4.53 9.48 8.14
C ALA A 114 -4.54 8.03 7.62
N ASP A 115 -5.72 7.52 7.28
CA ASP A 115 -5.92 6.11 6.87
C ASP A 115 -6.20 5.92 5.38
N GLY A 116 -6.32 7.02 4.61
CA GLY A 116 -6.57 6.99 3.18
C GLY A 116 -8.03 6.72 2.79
N THR A 117 -8.92 6.57 3.77
CA THR A 117 -10.36 6.40 3.53
C THR A 117 -11.06 7.74 3.31
N LEU A 118 -12.34 7.71 2.98
CA LEU A 118 -13.18 8.91 2.85
C LEU A 118 -13.11 9.83 4.08
N HIS A 119 -12.96 9.25 5.28
CA HIS A 119 -12.95 9.96 6.56
C HIS A 119 -11.53 10.15 7.13
N THR A 120 -10.50 10.01 6.30
CA THR A 120 -9.11 10.27 6.67
C THR A 120 -8.96 11.66 7.34
N ASN A 121 -7.92 11.84 8.16
CA ASN A 121 -7.61 13.13 8.77
C ASN A 121 -7.00 14.11 7.74
N TYR A 122 -7.83 14.89 7.04
CA TYR A 122 -7.39 15.84 6.01
C TYR A 122 -6.63 17.03 6.61
N GLU A 123 -7.20 17.68 7.63
CA GLU A 123 -6.63 18.86 8.28
C GLU A 123 -5.31 18.51 8.96
N GLY A 124 -5.20 17.33 9.57
CA GLY A 124 -3.94 16.85 10.16
C GLY A 124 -2.83 16.73 9.11
N LYS A 125 -3.15 16.30 7.89
CA LYS A 125 -2.17 16.24 6.79
C LYS A 125 -1.76 17.64 6.33
N ALA A 126 -2.72 18.54 6.16
CA ALA A 126 -2.45 19.93 5.77
C ALA A 126 -1.57 20.63 6.83
N MET A 127 -1.93 20.49 8.11
CA MET A 127 -1.18 21.09 9.21
C MET A 127 0.21 20.50 9.39
N ALA A 128 0.39 19.20 9.14
CA ALA A 128 1.72 18.59 9.12
C ALA A 128 2.63 19.20 8.05
N ALA A 129 2.08 19.55 6.88
CA ALA A 129 2.83 20.24 5.84
C ALA A 129 3.18 21.67 6.25
N VAL A 130 2.22 22.41 6.80
CA VAL A 130 2.45 23.79 7.30
C VAL A 130 3.53 23.80 8.37
N GLU A 131 3.48 22.90 9.34
CA GLU A 131 4.48 22.80 10.40
C GLU A 131 5.87 22.45 9.85
N ALA A 132 5.94 21.46 8.95
CA ALA A 132 7.20 21.06 8.32
C ALA A 132 7.87 22.23 7.57
N LEU A 133 7.08 22.99 6.80
CA LEU A 133 7.56 24.09 5.97
C LEU A 133 7.88 25.36 6.78
N SER A 134 7.10 25.66 7.82
CA SER A 134 7.22 26.93 8.56
C SER A 134 8.08 26.85 9.81
N LYS A 135 8.27 25.66 10.40
CA LYS A 135 8.95 25.49 11.69
C LYS A 135 10.13 24.51 11.65
N ASP A 136 10.01 23.41 10.90
CA ASP A 136 11.02 22.33 10.93
C ASP A 136 12.15 22.51 9.89
N GLY A 137 12.10 23.59 9.11
CA GLY A 137 13.12 23.94 8.12
C GLY A 137 13.15 23.02 6.90
N TYR A 138 12.00 22.47 6.51
CA TYR A 138 11.84 21.80 5.21
C TYR A 138 11.45 22.81 4.13
N ASP A 139 11.92 22.56 2.91
CA ASP A 139 11.63 23.43 1.76
C ASP A 139 10.44 22.94 0.92
N PHE A 140 10.12 21.64 1.04
CA PHE A 140 9.13 20.99 0.20
C PHE A 140 8.30 19.99 0.99
N ALA A 141 6.98 20.02 0.79
CA ALA A 141 6.05 19.05 1.35
C ALA A 141 5.21 18.42 0.25
N TYR A 142 5.22 17.08 0.19
CA TYR A 142 4.30 16.30 -0.62
C TYR A 142 3.15 15.81 0.26
N VAL A 143 1.95 16.34 0.04
CA VAL A 143 0.73 15.92 0.73
C VAL A 143 -0.07 15.01 -0.18
N HIS A 144 -0.25 13.76 0.24
CA HIS A 144 -0.99 12.76 -0.52
C HIS A 144 -2.39 12.51 0.06
N VAL A 145 -3.39 12.52 -0.80
CA VAL A 145 -4.79 12.22 -0.45
C VAL A 145 -5.30 11.08 -1.32
N GLU A 146 -5.38 9.88 -0.71
CA GLU A 146 -5.74 8.62 -1.38
C GLU A 146 -7.25 8.48 -1.62
N ALA A 147 -8.08 9.11 -0.79
CA ALA A 147 -9.52 8.86 -0.75
C ALA A 147 -10.23 8.90 -2.11
N PRO A 148 -9.92 9.84 -3.04
CA PRO A 148 -10.55 9.85 -4.37
C PRO A 148 -10.28 8.61 -5.22
N ASP A 149 -9.09 8.02 -5.09
CA ASP A 149 -8.70 6.82 -5.83
C ASP A 149 -9.38 5.57 -5.24
N GLU A 150 -9.33 5.43 -3.92
CA GLU A 150 -9.99 4.34 -3.18
C GLU A 150 -11.51 4.30 -3.48
N MET A 151 -12.19 5.45 -3.48
CA MET A 151 -13.62 5.51 -3.84
C MET A 151 -13.86 5.18 -5.33
N GLY A 152 -12.89 5.50 -6.19
CA GLY A 152 -12.89 5.13 -7.60
C GLY A 152 -12.79 3.62 -7.82
N HIS A 153 -11.87 2.95 -7.13
CA HIS A 153 -11.73 1.50 -7.18
C HIS A 153 -12.97 0.74 -6.72
N GLN A 154 -13.72 1.32 -5.78
CA GLN A 154 -15.00 0.76 -5.31
C GLN A 154 -16.17 1.02 -6.29
N GLY A 155 -15.97 1.81 -7.35
CA GLY A 155 -17.04 2.22 -8.25
C GLY A 155 -18.07 3.14 -7.59
N ASN A 156 -17.72 3.81 -6.49
CA ASN A 156 -18.64 4.65 -5.73
C ASN A 156 -18.49 6.13 -6.15
N LEU A 157 -19.31 6.54 -7.13
CA LEU A 157 -19.29 7.90 -7.67
C LEU A 157 -19.57 8.96 -6.60
N GLU A 158 -20.60 8.76 -5.77
CA GLU A 158 -21.02 9.73 -4.76
C GLU A 158 -19.88 10.00 -3.76
N ASN A 159 -19.26 8.96 -3.23
CA ASN A 159 -18.17 9.12 -2.28
C ASN A 159 -16.89 9.65 -2.95
N LYS A 160 -16.65 9.34 -4.24
CA LYS A 160 -15.54 9.94 -4.98
C LYS A 160 -15.71 11.45 -5.11
N MET A 161 -16.91 11.93 -5.41
CA MET A 161 -17.22 13.36 -5.44
C MET A 161 -16.97 14.01 -4.07
N LYS A 162 -17.52 13.41 -3.00
CA LYS A 162 -17.29 13.90 -1.62
C LYS A 162 -15.81 13.93 -1.24
N ALA A 163 -15.02 12.95 -1.67
CA ALA A 163 -13.58 12.93 -1.39
C ALA A 163 -12.83 14.07 -2.09
N ILE A 164 -13.23 14.43 -3.31
CA ILE A 164 -12.66 15.55 -4.07
C ILE A 164 -13.08 16.88 -3.45
N GLU A 165 -14.35 17.04 -3.08
CA GLU A 165 -14.86 18.24 -2.37
C GLU A 165 -14.16 18.41 -1.01
N ALA A 166 -13.98 17.32 -0.25
CA ALA A 166 -13.27 17.36 1.02
C ALA A 166 -11.78 17.71 0.85
N LEU A 167 -11.14 17.31 -0.25
CA LEU A 167 -9.78 17.75 -0.58
C LEU A 167 -9.74 19.27 -0.82
N ASP A 168 -10.66 19.80 -1.62
CA ASP A 168 -10.75 21.23 -1.93
C ASP A 168 -11.00 22.05 -0.66
N ASP A 169 -12.00 21.68 0.14
CA ASP A 169 -12.41 22.47 1.31
C ASP A 169 -11.45 22.38 2.51
N ARG A 170 -10.72 21.27 2.66
CA ARG A 170 -10.02 20.93 3.92
C ARG A 170 -8.50 20.85 3.77
N VAL A 171 -7.98 20.99 2.55
CA VAL A 171 -6.53 20.92 2.27
C VAL A 171 -6.02 22.07 1.41
N ILE A 172 -6.78 22.48 0.37
CA ILE A 172 -6.39 23.52 -0.60
C ILE A 172 -6.88 24.90 -0.13
#